data_AF-A0A9E5NHG9-F1
#
_entry.id   AF-A0A9E5NHG9-F1
#
_cell.length_a   1.000
_cell.length_b   1.000
_cell.length_c   1.000
_cell.angle_alpha   90.00
_cell.angle_beta   90.00
_cell.angle_gamma   90.00
#
_symmetry.space_group_name_H-M   'P 1'
#
loop_
_entity.id
_entity.type
_entity.pdbx_description
1 polymer ?
#
loop_
_entity_poly.entity_id
_entity_poly.type
_entity_poly.pdbx_seq_one_letter_code
_entity_poly.pdbx_strand_id
1 'polypeptide(L)' 'NREQLWEAGIRQIEASRMCTACHTDEFYSHRAERGATGRFAAVMGIRDTE' A
#
# COMPACT_ATOMS: atom_id res chain seq x y z
N ASN A 1 -6.33 -8.49 -5.50
CA ASN A 1 -6.82 -7.12 -5.83
C ASN A 1 -6.73 -6.80 -7.32
N ARG A 2 -5.57 -6.94 -7.99
CA ARG A 2 -5.44 -6.56 -9.43
C ARG A 2 -6.52 -7.19 -10.34
N GLU A 3 -6.75 -8.50 -10.21
CA GLU A 3 -7.75 -9.21 -11.01
C GLU A 3 -9.16 -8.69 -10.75
N GLN A 4 -9.54 -8.49 -9.48
CA GLN A 4 -10.84 -7.91 -9.11
C GLN A 4 -11.03 -6.50 -9.69
N LEU A 5 -9.98 -5.67 -9.71
CA LEU A 5 -10.03 -4.34 -10.33
C LEU A 5 -10.22 -4.44 -11.86
N TRP A 6 -9.57 -5.42 -12.50
CA TRP A 6 -9.76 -5.70 -13.93
C TRP A 6 -11.18 -6.18 -14.25
N GLU A 7 -11.74 -7.07 -13.42
CA GLU A 7 -13.13 -7.53 -13.54
C GLU A 7 -14.11 -6.37 -13.36
N ALA A 8 -13.79 -5.41 -12.49
CA ALA A 8 -14.53 -4.17 -12.32
C ALA A 8 -14.35 -3.15 -13.47
N GLY A 9 -13.59 -3.48 -14.51
CA GLY A 9 -13.39 -2.63 -15.70
C GLY A 9 -12.26 -1.61 -15.58
N ILE A 10 -11.52 -1.56 -14.47
CA ILE A 10 -10.36 -0.67 -14.30
C ILE A 10 -9.18 -1.23 -15.11
N ARG A 11 -8.59 -0.38 -15.96
CA ARG A 11 -7.50 -0.78 -16.87
C ARG A 11 -6.15 -0.17 -16.53
N GLN A 12 -6.13 1.04 -15.98
CA GLN A 12 -4.91 1.69 -15.52
C GLN A 12 -4.67 1.33 -14.06
N ILE A 13 -3.69 0.45 -13.82
CA ILE A 13 -3.37 -0.07 -12.50
C ILE A 13 -1.86 -0.12 -12.35
N GLU A 14 -1.36 0.66 -11.41
CA GLU A 14 0.05 0.62 -11.01
C GLU A 14 0.19 -0.13 -9.69
N ALA A 15 1.14 -1.06 -9.64
CA ALA A 15 1.49 -1.78 -8.42
C ALA A 15 2.87 -1.33 -7.96
N SER A 16 3.01 -0.91 -6.71
CA SER A 16 4.30 -0.42 -6.19
C SER A 16 5.39 -1.51 -6.13
N ARG A 17 4.97 -2.79 -6.09
CA ARG A 17 5.85 -3.98 -5.95
C ARG A 17 6.76 -3.97 -4.70
N MET A 18 6.53 -3.08 -3.75
CA MET A 18 7.25 -3.05 -2.47
C MET A 18 6.70 -4.10 -1.50
N CYS A 19 7.61 -4.73 -0.74
CA CYS A 19 7.25 -5.70 0.30
C CYS A 19 7.63 -5.13 1.68
N THR A 20 6.63 -4.83 2.51
CA THR A 20 6.86 -4.30 3.86
C THR A 20 7.61 -5.28 4.76
N ALA A 21 7.48 -6.58 4.54
CA ALA A 21 8.23 -7.60 5.29
C ALA A 21 9.70 -7.74 4.85
N CYS A 22 10.04 -7.39 3.61
CA CYS A 22 11.42 -7.42 3.13
C CYS A 22 12.20 -6.14 3.47
N HIS A 23 11.49 -5.04 3.70
CA HIS A 23 12.04 -3.70 3.94
C HIS A 23 11.56 -3.15 5.30
N THR A 24 11.84 -3.88 6.39
CA THR A 24 11.44 -3.47 7.75
C THR A 24 12.25 -2.30 8.30
N ASP A 25 13.29 -1.90 7.60
CA ASP A 25 14.07 -0.68 7.82
C ASP A 25 13.33 0.59 7.33
N GLU A 26 12.42 0.44 6.37
CA GLU A 26 11.63 1.55 5.81
C GLU A 26 10.15 1.48 6.21
N PHE A 27 9.61 0.29 6.48
CA PHE A 27 8.19 0.07 6.74
C PHE A 27 7.93 -0.77 7.99
N TYR A 28 6.81 -0.50 8.66
CA TYR A 28 6.26 -1.42 9.66
C TYR A 28 5.66 -2.67 8.99
N SER A 29 5.94 -3.85 9.52
CA SER A 29 5.40 -5.13 9.05
C SER A 29 4.93 -6.00 10.20
N HIS A 30 3.61 -6.07 10.38
CA HIS A 30 2.98 -6.88 11.42
C HIS A 30 3.42 -8.35 11.37
N ARG A 31 3.60 -8.91 10.18
CA ARG A 31 4.02 -10.31 10.00
C ARG A 31 5.50 -10.51 10.33
N ALA A 32 6.39 -9.68 9.78
CA ALA A 32 7.83 -9.83 10.00
C ALA A 32 8.22 -9.53 11.46
N GLU A 33 7.56 -8.55 12.06
CA GLU A 33 7.84 -8.09 13.43
C GLU A 33 6.97 -8.79 14.49
N ARG A 34 6.27 -9.87 14.12
CA ARG A 34 5.49 -10.72 15.04
C ARG A 34 4.50 -9.93 15.90
N GLY A 35 3.84 -8.97 15.29
CA GLY A 35 2.81 -8.15 15.91
C GLY A 35 3.29 -6.94 16.71
N ALA A 36 4.56 -6.91 17.12
CA ALA A 36 5.13 -5.82 17.90
C ALA A 36 5.69 -4.71 16.99
N THR A 37 4.79 -3.97 16.34
CA THR A 37 5.17 -2.89 15.41
C THR A 37 4.11 -1.81 15.31
N GLY A 38 4.51 -0.64 14.78
CA GLY A 38 3.65 0.48 14.48
C GLY A 38 2.71 0.23 13.29
N ARG A 39 2.05 1.29 12.83
CA ARG A 39 1.20 1.30 11.63
C ARG A 39 1.50 2.57 10.84
N PHE A 40 1.43 2.48 9.53
CA PHE A 40 1.52 3.66 8.65
C PHE A 40 0.19 3.85 7.92
N ALA A 41 -0.07 5.09 7.51
CA ALA A 41 -1.26 5.46 6.77
C ALA A 41 -0.98 5.53 5.26
N ALA A 42 -1.98 5.24 4.45
CA ALA A 42 -2.03 5.63 3.04
C ALA A 42 -2.95 6.86 2.94
N VAL A 43 -2.47 7.95 2.35
CA VAL A 43 -3.20 9.21 2.24
C VAL A 43 -3.35 9.56 0.77
N MET A 44 -4.54 10.02 0.39
CA MET A 44 -4.84 10.54 -0.94
C MET A 44 -5.71 11.77 -0.80
N GLY A 45 -5.40 12.81 -1.57
CA GLY A 45 -6.15 14.05 -1.58
C GLY A 45 -5.84 14.84 -2.85
N ILE A 46 -6.78 15.69 -3.23
CA ILE A 46 -6.61 16.68 -4.30
C ILE A 46 -6.38 18.00 -3.59
N ARG A 47 -5.32 18.73 -3.98
CA ARG A 47 -5.08 20.07 -3.45
C ARG A 47 -6.13 21.02 -4.02
N ASP A 48 -6.76 21.81 -3.16
CA ASP A 48 -7.63 22.88 -3.59
C ASP A 48 -6.81 23.99 -4.27
N THR A 49 -7.32 24.54 -5.36
CA THR A 49 -6.59 25.48 -6.22
C THR A 49 -7.09 26.93 -6.12
N GLU A 50 -7.83 27.26 -5.07
CA GLU A 50 -8.16 28.66 -4.73
C GLU A 50 -6.94 29.46 -4.26
#